data_AF-A0A3L7UYK3-F1
#
_entry.id   AF-A0A3L7UYK3-F1
#
_cell.length_a   1.000
_cell.length_b   1.000
_cell.length_c   1.000
_cell.angle_alpha   90.00
_cell.angle_beta   90.00
_cell.angle_gamma   90.00
#
_symmetry.space_group_name_H-M   'P 1'
#
loop_
_entity.id
_entity.type
_entity.pdbx_description
1 polymer ?
#
loop_
_entity_poly.entity_id
_entity_poly.type
_entity_poly.pdbx_seq_one_letter_code
_entity_poly.pdbx_strand_id
1 'polypeptide(L)'
;MKQSMTRTLAFVATALISTALAFTSNQLTKPARLPDGDEFGKEFNPDFTDAGKARSMRVVSFDEATAASKMFTVQYAGGWKIPSYHNYPADGKDQLSKAAASVIGLKRGSLATRRKTDHERFGVIDPLDEENPATKGRGLRITISEKETALADFIVGNKVEGDEDKRYVRKFGEDKVYKVSARFDVSTKFSDWAETDLLKVTGFDITRLRGSRPKINDADEYEGDDVVELTKDKSSDPWKLAGLDEAAEELKADDINTMVTTLDDLRLVGVRPRPAFDGRPILNADLKVELPKELLSNPQVRSEIVKVLRADLGEKGFRVGQDEEGQTQIVSREGELTAGTKDGVVYKLTFGSVFTGTEQEIETGATEEPKAD
;
A
#
# COMPACT_ATOMS: atom_id res chain seq x y z
N MET A 1 -14.03 80.03 50.12
CA MET A 1 -14.71 78.77 49.74
C MET A 1 -15.04 78.66 48.24
N LYS A 2 -15.36 79.75 47.50
CA LYS A 2 -15.69 79.67 46.06
C LYS A 2 -14.51 79.32 45.12
N GLN A 3 -13.29 79.79 45.39
CA GLN A 3 -12.13 79.53 44.51
C GLN A 3 -11.61 78.08 44.52
N SER A 4 -11.75 77.35 45.63
CA SER A 4 -11.32 75.95 45.70
C SER A 4 -12.24 75.05 44.87
N MET A 5 -13.56 75.27 44.93
CA MET A 5 -14.54 74.55 44.10
C MET A 5 -14.29 74.74 42.59
N THR A 6 -13.95 75.94 42.13
CA THR A 6 -13.68 76.19 40.70
C THR A 6 -12.44 75.44 40.22
N ARG A 7 -11.38 75.35 41.04
CA ARG A 7 -10.17 74.60 40.71
C ARG A 7 -10.43 73.10 40.70
N THR A 8 -11.17 72.58 41.69
CA THR A 8 -11.55 71.16 41.72
C THR A 8 -12.42 70.78 40.51
N LEU A 9 -13.38 71.64 40.13
CA LEU A 9 -14.22 71.41 38.95
C LEU A 9 -13.39 71.40 37.65
N ALA A 10 -12.42 72.30 37.54
CA ALA A 10 -11.50 72.34 36.40
C ALA A 10 -10.66 71.06 36.31
N PHE A 11 -10.10 70.57 37.42
CA PHE A 11 -9.33 69.32 37.43
C PHE A 11 -10.18 68.09 37.08
N VAL A 12 -11.42 68.03 37.56
CA VAL A 12 -12.35 66.94 37.21
C VAL A 12 -12.71 66.98 35.71
N ALA A 13 -12.97 68.16 35.16
CA ALA A 13 -13.24 68.31 33.74
C ALA A 13 -12.04 67.90 32.88
N THR A 14 -10.83 68.32 33.25
CA THR A 14 -9.60 67.89 32.56
C THR A 14 -9.40 66.38 32.64
N ALA A 15 -9.61 65.77 33.81
CA ALA A 15 -9.49 64.33 33.99
C ALA A 15 -10.49 63.54 33.12
N LEU A 16 -11.74 64.02 33.01
CA LEU A 16 -12.74 63.42 32.12
C LEU A 16 -12.34 63.53 30.65
N ILE A 17 -11.84 64.69 30.22
CA ILE A 17 -11.36 64.89 28.85
C ILE A 17 -10.17 63.97 28.55
N SER A 18 -9.20 63.88 29.45
CA SER A 18 -8.03 63.00 29.29
C SER A 18 -8.44 61.52 29.23
N THR A 19 -9.40 61.11 30.06
CA THR A 19 -9.91 59.73 30.06
C THR A 19 -10.68 59.42 28.77
N ALA A 20 -11.49 60.36 28.28
CA ALA A 20 -12.20 60.21 27.02
C ALA A 20 -11.22 60.13 25.83
N LEU A 21 -10.18 60.98 25.81
CA LEU A 21 -9.13 60.95 24.79
C LEU A 21 -8.30 59.66 24.85
N ALA A 22 -7.98 59.16 26.03
CA ALA A 22 -7.27 57.89 26.19
C ALA A 22 -8.14 56.72 25.72
N PHE A 23 -9.44 56.74 26.02
CA PHE A 23 -10.38 55.70 25.58
C PHE A 23 -10.55 55.70 24.06
N THR A 24 -10.73 56.87 23.43
CA THR A 24 -10.86 56.98 21.97
C THR A 24 -9.55 56.64 21.26
N SER A 25 -8.41 57.10 21.77
CA SER A 25 -7.09 56.74 21.26
C SER A 25 -6.86 55.23 21.32
N ASN A 26 -7.17 54.58 22.46
CA ASN A 26 -7.07 53.14 22.60
C ASN A 26 -8.02 52.40 21.64
N GLN A 27 -9.25 52.88 21.45
CA GLN A 27 -10.18 52.27 20.48
C GLN A 27 -9.74 52.42 19.02
N LEU A 28 -9.13 53.56 18.66
CA LEU A 28 -8.65 53.84 17.30
C LEU A 28 -7.31 53.17 16.97
N THR A 29 -6.47 52.94 17.99
CA THR A 29 -5.13 52.32 17.84
C THR A 29 -5.10 50.85 18.20
N LYS A 30 -6.23 50.26 18.65
CA LYS A 30 -6.34 48.81 18.80
C LYS A 30 -5.98 48.16 17.47
N PRO A 31 -4.94 47.30 17.43
CA PRO A 31 -4.60 46.58 16.21
C PRO A 31 -5.85 45.83 15.75
N ALA A 32 -6.18 45.93 14.46
CA ALA A 32 -7.30 45.22 13.88
C ALA A 32 -7.18 43.75 14.28
N ARG A 33 -8.19 43.23 15.02
CA ARG A 33 -8.29 41.79 15.22
C ARG A 33 -8.35 41.18 13.82
N LEU A 34 -7.39 40.32 13.52
CA LEU A 34 -7.37 39.58 12.27
C LEU A 34 -8.75 38.91 12.10
N PRO A 35 -9.42 39.06 10.94
CA PRO A 35 -10.78 38.56 10.73
C PRO A 35 -10.94 37.07 11.04
N ASP A 36 -9.85 36.33 10.83
CA ASP A 36 -9.74 34.91 11.12
C ASP A 36 -9.38 34.70 12.59
N GLY A 37 -10.42 34.70 13.44
CA GLY A 37 -10.29 34.33 14.85
C GLY A 37 -9.53 33.02 15.03
N ASP A 38 -8.80 32.92 16.14
CA ASP A 38 -7.90 31.83 16.46
C ASP A 38 -8.49 30.45 16.09
N GLU A 39 -8.00 29.86 15.01
CA GLU A 39 -8.37 28.51 14.58
C GLU A 39 -7.61 27.45 15.37
N PHE A 40 -6.68 27.86 16.24
CA PHE A 40 -5.99 26.98 17.16
C PHE A 40 -6.98 26.15 17.97
N GLY A 41 -6.72 24.85 18.06
CA GLY A 41 -7.53 23.88 18.77
C GLY A 41 -8.80 23.44 18.04
N LYS A 42 -9.21 24.11 16.95
CA LYS A 42 -10.35 23.67 16.12
C LYS A 42 -9.96 22.47 15.27
N GLU A 43 -10.89 21.56 15.05
CA GLU A 43 -10.68 20.39 14.19
C GLU A 43 -10.63 20.77 12.71
N PHE A 44 -9.78 20.10 11.93
CA PHE A 44 -9.73 20.28 10.47
C PHE A 44 -11.05 19.91 9.79
N ASN A 45 -11.71 18.88 10.31
CA ASN A 45 -12.92 18.26 9.77
C ASN A 45 -13.92 17.94 10.90
N PRO A 46 -14.60 18.95 11.48
CA PRO A 46 -15.49 18.76 12.63
C PRO A 46 -16.71 17.86 12.34
N ASP A 47 -17.10 17.74 11.06
CA ASP A 47 -18.22 16.88 10.64
C ASP A 47 -17.81 15.40 10.51
N PHE A 48 -16.51 15.10 10.51
CA PHE A 48 -15.98 13.74 10.38
C PHE A 48 -15.65 13.14 11.75
N THR A 49 -16.69 12.66 12.43
CA THR A 49 -16.60 12.11 13.80
C THR A 49 -16.69 10.58 13.87
N ASP A 50 -17.05 9.92 12.77
CA ASP A 50 -17.28 8.48 12.69
C ASP A 50 -16.47 7.85 11.56
N ALA A 51 -15.50 7.01 11.92
CA ALA A 51 -14.66 6.26 10.98
C ALA A 51 -15.46 5.34 10.07
N GLY A 52 -16.61 4.83 10.53
CA GLY A 52 -17.46 3.91 9.77
C GLY A 52 -18.10 4.53 8.52
N LYS A 53 -18.13 5.86 8.42
CA LYS A 53 -18.59 6.58 7.22
C LYS A 53 -17.57 6.54 6.08
N ALA A 54 -16.30 6.32 6.38
CA ALA A 54 -15.26 6.24 5.36
C ALA A 54 -15.53 5.05 4.43
N ARG A 55 -15.60 5.32 3.13
CA ARG A 55 -15.75 4.31 2.08
C ARG A 55 -14.58 4.29 1.11
N SER A 56 -13.72 5.29 1.13
CA SER A 56 -12.45 5.25 0.43
C SER A 56 -11.39 6.08 1.16
N MET A 57 -10.15 5.69 0.98
CA MET A 57 -8.99 6.49 1.36
C MET A 57 -7.99 6.50 0.21
N ARG A 58 -7.50 7.69 -0.12
CA ARG A 58 -6.49 7.94 -1.13
C ARG A 58 -5.29 8.60 -0.47
N VAL A 59 -4.12 8.13 -0.85
CA VAL A 59 -2.83 8.62 -0.39
C VAL A 59 -2.01 8.94 -1.63
N VAL A 60 -1.52 10.17 -1.72
CA VAL A 60 -0.68 10.58 -2.84
C VAL A 60 0.63 11.12 -2.30
N SER A 61 1.72 10.52 -2.75
CA SER A 61 3.08 10.99 -2.49
C SER A 61 3.74 11.40 -3.80
N PHE A 62 4.69 12.33 -3.75
CA PHE A 62 5.49 12.71 -4.91
C PHE A 62 6.91 12.17 -4.77
N ASP A 63 7.44 11.58 -5.84
CA ASP A 63 8.82 11.11 -5.93
C ASP A 63 9.67 12.19 -6.62
N GLU A 64 10.54 12.86 -5.85
CA GLU A 64 11.36 13.96 -6.37
C GLU A 64 12.36 13.51 -7.43
N ALA A 65 12.79 12.23 -7.40
CA ALA A 65 13.81 11.71 -8.32
C ALA A 65 13.24 11.41 -9.70
N THR A 66 11.99 10.93 -9.75
CA THR A 66 11.29 10.61 -11.00
C THR A 66 10.32 11.71 -11.44
N ALA A 67 10.11 12.73 -10.61
CA ALA A 67 9.11 13.78 -10.78
C ALA A 67 7.68 13.24 -10.99
N ALA A 68 7.37 12.09 -10.36
CA ALA A 68 6.10 11.40 -10.54
C ALA A 68 5.30 11.30 -9.23
N SER A 69 3.97 11.41 -9.34
CA SER A 69 3.06 11.16 -8.23
C SER A 69 2.74 9.67 -8.11
N LYS A 70 2.94 9.09 -6.93
CA LYS A 70 2.48 7.75 -6.57
C LYS A 70 1.15 7.88 -5.83
N MET A 71 0.10 7.38 -6.46
CA MET A 71 -1.25 7.35 -5.90
C MET A 71 -1.60 5.94 -5.44
N PHE A 72 -1.98 5.81 -4.18
CA PHE A 72 -2.46 4.58 -3.58
C PHE A 72 -3.89 4.79 -3.09
N THR A 73 -4.80 3.86 -3.39
CA THR A 73 -6.22 3.98 -3.01
C THR A 73 -6.71 2.67 -2.42
N VAL A 74 -7.48 2.77 -1.33
CA VAL A 74 -8.31 1.69 -0.80
C VAL A 74 -9.77 2.10 -0.84
N GLN A 75 -10.64 1.20 -1.25
CA GLN A 75 -12.07 1.45 -1.38
C GLN A 75 -12.90 0.31 -0.82
N TYR A 76 -14.04 0.65 -0.22
CA TYR A 76 -15.01 -0.31 0.25
C TYR A 76 -16.01 -0.66 -0.86
N ALA A 77 -15.94 -1.89 -1.36
CA ALA A 77 -16.83 -2.44 -2.39
C ALA A 77 -17.23 -3.88 -2.02
N GLY A 78 -18.13 -4.01 -1.05
CA GLY A 78 -18.48 -5.31 -0.43
C GLY A 78 -17.38 -5.88 0.47
N GLY A 79 -16.36 -5.07 0.75
CA GLY A 79 -15.11 -5.38 1.44
C GLY A 79 -14.06 -4.33 1.04
N TRP A 80 -13.00 -4.14 1.84
CA TRP A 80 -11.92 -3.22 1.48
C TRP A 80 -11.05 -3.82 0.38
N LYS A 81 -10.79 -3.05 -0.66
CA LYS A 81 -10.05 -3.47 -1.86
C LYS A 81 -9.08 -2.40 -2.32
N ILE A 82 -8.03 -2.81 -3.00
CA ILE A 82 -6.97 -1.95 -3.55
C ILE A 82 -7.14 -1.91 -5.09
N PRO A 83 -7.73 -0.86 -5.68
CA PRO A 83 -8.12 -0.85 -7.09
C PRO A 83 -6.93 -0.96 -8.05
N SER A 84 -5.81 -0.32 -7.71
CA SER A 84 -4.56 -0.37 -8.49
C SER A 84 -3.92 -1.75 -8.54
N TYR A 85 -4.36 -2.68 -7.68
CA TYR A 85 -3.86 -4.06 -7.60
C TYR A 85 -4.97 -5.05 -7.95
N HIS A 86 -5.66 -4.80 -9.06
CA HIS A 86 -6.74 -5.66 -9.57
C HIS A 86 -7.86 -5.92 -8.56
N ASN A 87 -8.16 -4.93 -7.72
CA ASN A 87 -9.12 -5.03 -6.62
C ASN A 87 -8.76 -6.10 -5.57
N TYR A 88 -7.47 -6.34 -5.32
CA TYR A 88 -7.00 -7.23 -4.27
C TYR A 88 -7.59 -6.80 -2.91
N PRO A 89 -8.01 -7.74 -2.04
CA PRO A 89 -8.50 -7.42 -0.71
C PRO A 89 -7.45 -6.64 0.10
N ALA A 90 -7.84 -5.53 0.72
CA ALA A 90 -6.97 -4.82 1.67
C ALA A 90 -7.07 -5.50 3.04
N ASP A 91 -6.46 -6.68 3.16
CA ASP A 91 -6.48 -7.55 4.33
C ASP A 91 -5.25 -7.41 5.24
N GLY A 92 -4.36 -6.45 4.92
CA GLY A 92 -3.32 -5.97 5.82
C GLY A 92 -3.94 -5.46 7.11
N LYS A 93 -3.68 -6.16 8.22
CA LYS A 93 -4.25 -5.84 9.53
C LYS A 93 -3.86 -4.41 9.93
N ASP A 94 -4.82 -3.72 10.51
CA ASP A 94 -4.68 -2.42 11.18
C ASP A 94 -4.36 -1.18 10.34
N GLN A 95 -3.91 -1.26 9.08
CA GLN A 95 -3.51 -0.03 8.35
C GLN A 95 -4.65 0.95 8.14
N LEU A 96 -5.81 0.46 7.72
CA LEU A 96 -6.97 1.32 7.53
C LEU A 96 -7.38 1.99 8.86
N SER A 97 -7.37 1.23 9.95
CA SER A 97 -7.74 1.72 11.28
C SER A 97 -6.74 2.75 11.79
N LYS A 98 -5.43 2.51 11.60
CA LYS A 98 -4.36 3.46 11.93
C LYS A 98 -4.47 4.74 11.11
N ALA A 99 -4.69 4.61 9.81
CA ALA A 99 -4.86 5.75 8.93
C ALA A 99 -6.10 6.58 9.31
N ALA A 100 -7.26 5.95 9.53
CA ALA A 100 -8.47 6.66 9.98
C ALA A 100 -8.28 7.35 11.34
N ALA A 101 -7.62 6.69 12.31
CA ALA A 101 -7.32 7.26 13.61
C ALA A 101 -6.37 8.48 13.55
N SER A 102 -5.49 8.55 12.55
CA SER A 102 -4.60 9.70 12.36
C SER A 102 -5.32 10.97 11.89
N VAL A 103 -6.56 10.85 11.40
CA VAL A 103 -7.31 11.93 10.75
C VAL A 103 -8.51 12.40 11.56
N ILE A 104 -9.22 11.48 12.20
CA ILE A 104 -10.43 11.81 12.97
C ILE A 104 -10.05 12.65 14.19
N GLY A 105 -10.72 13.78 14.38
CA GLY A 105 -10.46 14.69 15.50
C GLY A 105 -9.12 15.42 15.41
N LEU A 106 -8.46 15.43 14.24
CA LEU A 106 -7.21 16.16 14.04
C LEU A 106 -7.42 17.66 14.28
N LYS A 107 -6.70 18.21 15.27
CA LYS A 107 -6.81 19.62 15.66
C LYS A 107 -5.74 20.48 14.98
N ARG A 108 -6.14 21.68 14.56
CA ARG A 108 -5.22 22.73 14.14
C ARG A 108 -4.37 23.17 15.33
N GLY A 109 -3.05 23.03 15.23
CA GLY A 109 -2.14 23.61 16.22
C GLY A 109 -1.79 25.05 15.86
N SER A 110 -0.56 25.49 16.18
CA SER A 110 -0.15 26.88 15.95
C SER A 110 -0.04 27.19 14.46
N LEU A 111 -0.55 28.35 14.04
CA LEU A 111 -0.42 28.83 12.67
C LEU A 111 1.06 29.06 12.30
N ALA A 112 1.50 28.45 11.19
CA ALA A 112 2.83 28.62 10.63
C ALA A 112 2.89 29.73 9.58
N THR A 113 1.91 29.77 8.66
CA THR A 113 1.79 30.81 7.63
C THR A 113 0.35 30.91 7.12
N ARG A 114 0.05 32.02 6.41
CA ARG A 114 -1.17 32.22 5.61
C ARG A 114 -0.86 32.41 4.12
N ARG A 115 0.39 32.27 3.70
CA ARG A 115 0.85 32.63 2.35
C ARG A 115 1.09 31.37 1.52
N LYS A 116 0.48 31.32 0.35
CA LYS A 116 0.72 30.25 -0.65
C LYS A 116 2.19 30.14 -1.06
N THR A 117 2.90 31.27 -1.13
CA THR A 117 4.33 31.32 -1.48
C THR A 117 5.24 30.56 -0.52
N ASP A 118 4.78 30.25 0.69
CA ASP A 118 5.58 29.54 1.68
C ASP A 118 5.33 28.01 1.65
N HIS A 119 4.42 27.51 0.81
CA HIS A 119 4.03 26.09 0.79
C HIS A 119 5.21 25.16 0.47
N GLU A 120 6.09 25.56 -0.45
CA GLU A 120 7.31 24.81 -0.79
C GLU A 120 8.19 24.59 0.43
N ARG A 121 8.45 25.67 1.19
CA ARG A 121 9.27 25.65 2.41
C ARG A 121 8.74 24.68 3.46
N PHE A 122 7.42 24.61 3.60
CA PHE A 122 6.78 23.74 4.59
C PHE A 122 6.52 22.32 4.08
N GLY A 123 6.80 22.04 2.81
CA GLY A 123 6.56 20.73 2.21
C GLY A 123 5.06 20.44 2.00
N VAL A 124 4.23 21.47 1.80
CA VAL A 124 2.77 21.31 1.73
C VAL A 124 2.19 21.66 0.35
N ILE A 125 3.02 21.68 -0.69
CA ILE A 125 2.53 21.73 -2.08
C ILE A 125 1.72 20.46 -2.36
N ASP A 126 0.61 20.58 -3.07
CA ASP A 126 -0.18 19.40 -3.46
C ASP A 126 0.67 18.53 -4.41
N PRO A 127 0.89 17.24 -4.10
CA PRO A 127 1.64 16.35 -4.97
C PRO A 127 1.04 16.25 -6.38
N LEU A 128 -0.27 16.48 -6.54
CA LEU A 128 -0.97 16.45 -7.83
C LEU A 128 -1.01 17.80 -8.58
N ASP A 129 -0.38 18.85 -8.06
CA ASP A 129 -0.38 20.17 -8.72
C ASP A 129 0.56 20.17 -9.92
N GLU A 130 0.05 19.87 -11.12
CA GLU A 130 0.85 19.87 -12.36
C GLU A 130 1.24 21.28 -12.82
N GLU A 131 0.53 22.32 -12.39
CA GLU A 131 0.82 23.71 -12.74
C GLU A 131 2.04 24.25 -11.99
N ASN A 132 2.38 23.64 -10.86
CA ASN A 132 3.53 24.03 -10.06
C ASN A 132 4.81 23.35 -10.57
N PRO A 133 5.81 24.10 -11.09
CA PRO A 133 7.04 23.50 -11.60
C PRO A 133 7.96 22.96 -10.51
N ALA A 134 7.69 23.24 -9.22
CA ALA A 134 8.50 22.76 -8.12
C ALA A 134 8.38 21.24 -7.99
N THR A 135 9.51 20.54 -8.08
CA THR A 135 9.63 19.12 -7.74
C THR A 135 9.84 18.91 -6.24
N LYS A 136 10.36 19.93 -5.55
CA LYS A 136 10.61 19.92 -4.11
C LYS A 136 9.45 20.50 -3.33
N GLY A 137 9.33 20.11 -2.06
CA GLY A 137 8.35 20.68 -1.14
C GLY A 137 6.91 20.23 -1.41
N ARG A 138 6.74 19.16 -2.20
CA ARG A 138 5.46 18.45 -2.35
C ARG A 138 5.20 17.57 -1.14
N GLY A 139 4.00 17.69 -0.60
CA GLY A 139 3.59 16.96 0.59
C GLY A 139 2.96 15.61 0.28
N LEU A 140 2.62 14.90 1.34
CA LEU A 140 1.77 13.72 1.30
C LEU A 140 0.31 14.16 1.39
N ARG A 141 -0.47 13.96 0.33
CA ARG A 141 -1.91 14.25 0.36
C ARG A 141 -2.69 13.02 0.82
N ILE A 142 -3.52 13.22 1.83
CA ILE A 142 -4.39 12.18 2.37
C ILE A 142 -5.83 12.65 2.20
N THR A 143 -6.64 11.84 1.51
CA THR A 143 -8.06 12.10 1.29
C THR A 143 -8.87 10.91 1.79
N ILE A 144 -9.84 11.16 2.65
CA ILE A 144 -10.84 10.17 3.11
C ILE A 144 -12.19 10.62 2.61
N SER A 145 -12.94 9.73 1.96
CA SER A 145 -14.23 10.06 1.37
C SER A 145 -15.33 9.06 1.76
N GLU A 146 -16.56 9.56 1.84
CA GLU A 146 -17.78 8.78 1.75
C GLU A 146 -18.23 8.81 0.28
N LYS A 147 -17.92 7.73 -0.46
CA LYS A 147 -18.11 7.68 -1.91
C LYS A 147 -17.34 8.82 -2.58
N GLU A 148 -18.04 9.74 -3.27
CA GLU A 148 -17.46 10.89 -3.96
C GLU A 148 -17.30 12.13 -3.05
N THR A 149 -17.82 12.10 -1.82
CA THR A 149 -17.77 13.26 -0.91
C THR A 149 -16.57 13.14 0.03
N ALA A 150 -15.63 14.08 -0.06
CA ALA A 150 -14.48 14.15 0.84
C ALA A 150 -14.92 14.49 2.27
N LEU A 151 -14.63 13.58 3.22
CA LEU A 151 -14.82 13.79 4.65
C LEU A 151 -13.61 14.51 5.26
N ALA A 152 -12.41 14.19 4.77
CA ALA A 152 -11.15 14.83 5.12
C ALA A 152 -10.22 14.90 3.90
N ASP A 153 -9.54 16.03 3.72
CA ASP A 153 -8.56 16.22 2.64
C ASP A 153 -7.51 17.24 3.08
N PHE A 154 -6.27 16.78 3.25
CA PHE A 154 -5.18 17.60 3.74
C PHE A 154 -3.84 17.11 3.19
N ILE A 155 -2.88 18.02 3.22
CA ILE A 155 -1.52 17.82 2.76
C ILE A 155 -0.61 17.89 3.99
N VAL A 156 0.09 16.80 4.24
CA VAL A 156 1.08 16.65 5.31
C VAL A 156 2.46 16.93 4.73
N GLY A 157 3.16 17.89 5.33
CA GLY A 157 4.48 18.29 4.91
C GLY A 157 5.59 17.88 5.85
N ASN A 158 6.62 18.72 5.88
CA ASN A 158 7.86 18.48 6.60
C ASN A 158 7.62 18.38 8.12
N LYS A 159 8.52 17.68 8.81
CA LYS A 159 8.61 17.76 10.27
C LYS A 159 8.94 19.21 10.68
N VAL A 160 8.43 19.64 11.82
CA VAL A 160 8.76 20.95 12.38
C VAL A 160 10.19 20.90 12.90
N GLU A 161 11.00 21.88 12.51
CA GLU A 161 12.38 22.00 12.99
C GLU A 161 12.41 22.12 14.51
N GLY A 162 13.21 21.26 15.16
CA GLY A 162 13.32 21.20 16.63
C GLY A 162 12.19 20.45 17.35
N ASP A 163 11.21 19.89 16.63
CA ASP A 163 10.11 19.12 17.22
C ASP A 163 9.65 18.00 16.26
N GLU A 164 10.23 16.80 16.44
CA GLU A 164 9.96 15.66 15.56
C GLU A 164 8.55 15.09 15.68
N ASP A 165 7.84 15.39 16.76
CA ASP A 165 6.45 14.95 16.99
C ASP A 165 5.43 15.91 16.35
N LYS A 166 5.89 16.96 15.66
CA LYS A 166 5.04 17.89 14.92
C LYS A 166 5.34 17.91 13.43
N ARG A 167 4.29 18.08 12.63
CA ARG A 167 4.38 18.26 11.17
C ARG A 167 3.60 19.49 10.73
N TYR A 168 4.01 20.05 9.59
CA TYR A 168 3.22 21.06 8.90
C TYR A 168 2.04 20.39 8.19
N VAL A 169 0.83 20.89 8.40
CA VAL A 169 -0.40 20.35 7.80
C VAL A 169 -1.24 21.49 7.25
N ARG A 170 -1.78 21.28 6.06
CA ARG A 170 -2.63 22.22 5.34
C ARG A 170 -3.89 21.50 4.87
N LYS A 171 -5.07 22.06 5.12
CA LYS A 171 -6.30 21.53 4.51
C LYS A 171 -6.26 21.78 3.00
N PHE A 172 -6.67 20.81 2.20
CA PHE A 172 -6.73 21.02 0.76
C PHE A 172 -7.64 22.22 0.41
N GLY A 173 -7.18 23.08 -0.49
CA GLY A 173 -7.85 24.34 -0.86
C GLY A 173 -7.62 25.53 0.08
N GLU A 174 -7.03 25.33 1.27
CA GLU A 174 -6.63 26.43 2.16
C GLU A 174 -5.18 26.86 1.90
N ASP A 175 -4.89 28.15 2.11
CA ASP A 175 -3.53 28.68 2.10
C ASP A 175 -2.84 28.61 3.47
N LYS A 176 -3.64 28.48 4.55
CA LYS A 176 -3.16 28.44 5.93
C LYS A 176 -2.47 27.11 6.23
N VAL A 177 -1.32 27.19 6.89
CA VAL A 177 -0.54 26.00 7.30
C VAL A 177 -0.41 26.02 8.81
N TYR A 178 -0.61 24.85 9.43
CA TYR A 178 -0.59 24.67 10.88
C TYR A 178 0.51 23.70 11.29
N LYS A 179 1.10 23.90 12.47
CA LYS A 179 1.96 22.91 13.14
C LYS A 179 1.07 21.98 13.94
N VAL A 180 0.99 20.71 13.57
CA VAL A 180 0.09 19.73 14.17
C VAL A 180 0.91 18.64 14.85
N SER A 181 0.55 18.30 16.08
CA SER A 181 1.14 17.17 16.80
C SER A 181 0.33 15.92 16.48
N ALA A 182 0.77 15.20 15.45
CA ALA A 182 0.15 13.96 14.99
C ALA A 182 1.17 13.13 14.21
N ARG A 183 1.05 11.81 14.33
CA ARG A 183 1.78 10.86 13.49
C ARG A 183 0.86 10.41 12.37
N PHE A 184 1.30 10.60 11.13
CA PHE A 184 0.60 10.14 9.94
C PHE A 184 1.31 8.87 9.46
N ASP A 185 0.88 7.74 10.02
CA ASP A 185 1.39 6.42 9.65
C ASP A 185 0.56 5.87 8.49
N VAL A 186 0.77 6.45 7.31
CA VAL A 186 0.04 6.10 6.10
C VAL A 186 1.02 5.75 4.99
N SER A 187 0.88 4.54 4.43
CA SER A 187 1.78 4.01 3.40
C SER A 187 1.14 3.99 2.03
N THR A 188 1.97 4.16 0.99
CA THR A 188 1.62 3.95 -0.42
C THR A 188 2.11 2.60 -0.96
N LYS A 189 2.73 1.75 -0.13
CA LYS A 189 3.28 0.45 -0.54
C LYS A 189 2.24 -0.66 -0.41
N PHE A 190 2.14 -1.53 -1.40
CA PHE A 190 1.17 -2.63 -1.40
C PHE A 190 1.28 -3.55 -0.18
N SER A 191 2.51 -3.92 0.19
CA SER A 191 2.81 -4.86 1.28
C SER A 191 2.32 -4.41 2.65
N ASP A 192 2.12 -3.10 2.85
CA ASP A 192 1.54 -2.60 4.08
C ASP A 192 0.03 -2.89 4.17
N TRP A 193 -0.65 -2.98 3.02
CA TRP A 193 -2.11 -3.11 2.90
C TRP A 193 -2.60 -4.54 2.64
N ALA A 194 -1.69 -5.49 2.44
CA ALA A 194 -1.98 -6.89 2.15
C ALA A 194 -1.36 -7.82 3.21
N GLU A 195 -1.99 -8.96 3.46
CA GLU A 195 -1.35 -10.08 4.17
C GLU A 195 -0.22 -10.62 3.29
N THR A 196 1.02 -10.34 3.70
CA THR A 196 2.20 -10.73 2.92
C THR A 196 2.66 -12.15 3.21
N ASP A 197 2.37 -12.69 4.40
CA ASP A 197 2.62 -14.10 4.70
C ASP A 197 1.39 -14.94 4.33
N LEU A 198 1.37 -15.41 3.08
CA LEU A 198 0.29 -16.24 2.56
C LEU A 198 0.37 -17.70 3.03
N LEU A 199 1.58 -18.21 3.25
CA LEU A 199 1.77 -19.62 3.60
C LEU A 199 1.42 -19.86 5.06
N LYS A 200 1.71 -18.90 5.95
CA LYS A 200 1.54 -19.03 7.40
C LYS A 200 2.17 -20.33 7.92
N VAL A 201 3.25 -20.74 7.27
CA VAL A 201 3.98 -21.95 7.56
C VAL A 201 5.08 -21.59 8.53
N THR A 202 5.27 -22.40 9.57
CA THR A 202 6.45 -22.30 10.42
C THR A 202 7.48 -23.28 9.90
N GLY A 203 8.68 -22.82 9.55
CA GLY A 203 9.72 -23.66 8.94
C GLY A 203 10.08 -24.88 9.80
N PHE A 204 10.02 -24.74 11.12
CA PHE A 204 10.21 -25.83 12.08
C PHE A 204 9.20 -26.99 11.91
N ASP A 205 8.00 -26.69 11.41
CA ASP A 205 6.95 -27.69 11.24
C ASP A 205 7.06 -28.44 9.91
N ILE A 206 7.94 -28.01 8.99
CA ILE A 206 8.18 -28.67 7.71
C ILE A 206 8.99 -29.96 7.93
N THR A 207 8.41 -31.08 7.53
CA THR A 207 9.01 -32.42 7.66
C THR A 207 9.22 -33.13 6.32
N ARG A 208 8.65 -32.60 5.24
CA ARG A 208 8.82 -33.14 3.88
C ARG A 208 9.05 -32.02 2.88
N LEU A 209 10.06 -32.16 2.05
CA LEU A 209 10.32 -31.29 0.90
C LEU A 209 10.48 -32.17 -0.34
N ARG A 210 9.66 -31.93 -1.35
CA ARG A 210 9.73 -32.64 -2.63
C ARG A 210 9.88 -31.63 -3.75
N GLY A 211 11.05 -31.56 -4.35
CA GLY A 211 11.32 -30.80 -5.57
C GLY A 211 11.04 -31.67 -6.79
N SER A 212 10.42 -31.10 -7.82
CA SER A 212 10.18 -31.74 -9.12
C SER A 212 10.54 -30.76 -10.22
N ARG A 213 11.35 -31.15 -11.19
CA ARG A 213 11.64 -30.32 -12.37
C ARG A 213 11.41 -31.12 -13.64
N PRO A 214 10.68 -30.57 -14.64
CA PRO A 214 10.50 -31.30 -15.89
C PRO A 214 11.83 -31.45 -16.64
N LYS A 215 12.06 -32.64 -17.17
CA LYS A 215 13.09 -32.91 -18.16
C LYS A 215 12.54 -32.53 -19.53
N ILE A 216 13.21 -31.59 -20.17
CA ILE A 216 12.88 -31.13 -21.51
C ILE A 216 14.10 -31.40 -22.39
N ASN A 217 13.91 -32.09 -23.51
CA ASN A 217 14.98 -32.39 -24.44
C ASN A 217 15.28 -31.24 -25.41
N ASP A 218 16.31 -31.40 -26.24
CA ASP A 218 16.72 -30.39 -27.23
C ASP A 218 15.64 -30.10 -28.28
N ALA A 219 14.67 -31.00 -28.46
CA ALA A 219 13.50 -30.82 -29.33
C ALA A 219 12.31 -30.14 -28.62
N ASP A 220 12.53 -29.68 -27.39
CA ASP A 220 11.53 -29.03 -26.53
C ASP A 220 10.39 -29.94 -26.06
N GLU A 221 10.60 -31.26 -26.11
CA GLU A 221 9.64 -32.28 -25.68
C GLU A 221 9.86 -32.68 -24.21
N TYR A 222 8.76 -33.00 -23.53
CA TYR A 222 8.75 -33.44 -22.14
C TYR A 222 9.11 -34.93 -22.03
N GLU A 223 10.11 -35.26 -21.21
CA GLU A 223 10.61 -36.64 -21.02
C GLU A 223 10.37 -37.21 -19.61
N GLY A 224 9.60 -36.49 -18.77
CA GLY A 224 9.36 -36.85 -17.37
C GLY A 224 9.90 -35.80 -16.40
N ASP A 225 9.98 -36.13 -15.12
CA ASP A 225 10.46 -35.21 -14.07
C ASP A 225 11.72 -35.74 -13.37
N ASP A 226 12.66 -34.85 -13.05
CA ASP A 226 13.65 -35.06 -11.99
C ASP A 226 13.03 -34.74 -10.64
N VAL A 227 12.96 -35.74 -9.76
CA VAL A 227 12.34 -35.64 -8.44
C VAL A 227 13.37 -35.84 -7.36
N VAL A 228 13.40 -34.93 -6.39
CA VAL A 228 14.22 -35.02 -5.18
C VAL A 228 13.31 -34.93 -3.97
N GLU A 229 13.45 -35.85 -3.03
CA GLU A 229 12.63 -35.91 -1.83
C GLU A 229 13.46 -35.98 -0.55
N LEU A 230 13.29 -34.96 0.29
CA LEU A 230 13.87 -34.82 1.61
C LEU A 230 12.78 -35.02 2.67
N THR A 231 13.08 -35.82 3.70
CA THR A 231 12.14 -36.13 4.78
C THR A 231 12.77 -36.07 6.16
N LYS A 232 11.93 -35.85 7.17
CA LYS A 232 12.24 -36.00 8.59
C LYS A 232 11.10 -36.76 9.26
N ASP A 233 11.43 -37.60 10.25
CA ASP A 233 10.43 -38.27 11.05
C ASP A 233 9.77 -37.30 12.05
N LYS A 234 10.56 -36.37 12.60
CA LYS A 234 10.10 -35.27 13.47
C LYS A 234 10.82 -33.97 13.13
N SER A 235 10.24 -32.83 13.50
CA SER A 235 10.81 -31.49 13.27
C SER A 235 12.27 -31.34 13.71
N SER A 236 12.65 -31.96 14.83
CA SER A 236 13.99 -31.91 15.41
C SER A 236 15.00 -32.87 14.78
N ASP A 237 14.53 -33.82 13.96
CA ASP A 237 15.38 -34.87 13.41
C ASP A 237 16.17 -34.34 12.21
N PRO A 238 17.33 -34.94 11.88
CA PRO A 238 18.07 -34.56 10.68
C PRO A 238 17.29 -34.90 9.41
N TRP A 239 17.49 -34.10 8.36
CA TRP A 239 16.95 -34.39 7.03
C TRP A 239 17.55 -35.69 6.48
N LYS A 240 16.72 -36.46 5.77
CA LYS A 240 17.10 -37.66 5.03
C LYS A 240 16.75 -37.47 3.57
N LEU A 241 17.62 -37.92 2.67
CA LEU A 241 17.38 -37.92 1.23
C LEU A 241 17.14 -39.34 0.75
N ALA A 242 16.07 -39.54 -0.01
CA ALA A 242 15.79 -40.84 -0.61
C ALA A 242 16.92 -41.24 -1.58
N GLY A 243 17.52 -42.41 -1.37
CA GLY A 243 18.55 -42.98 -2.26
C GLY A 243 19.98 -42.46 -2.04
N LEU A 244 20.25 -41.70 -0.97
CA LEU A 244 21.60 -41.24 -0.61
C LEU A 244 22.48 -42.43 -0.17
N ASP A 245 23.72 -42.49 -0.67
CA ASP A 245 24.72 -43.41 -0.14
C ASP A 245 25.42 -42.79 1.09
N GLU A 246 24.88 -43.06 2.27
CA GLU A 246 25.40 -42.52 3.55
C GLU A 246 26.86 -42.90 3.84
N ALA A 247 27.45 -43.87 3.14
CA ALA A 247 28.85 -44.25 3.32
C ALA A 247 29.83 -43.34 2.54
N ALA A 248 29.37 -42.67 1.48
CA ALA A 248 30.20 -41.87 0.58
C ALA A 248 29.74 -40.41 0.45
N GLU A 249 28.47 -40.14 0.76
CA GLU A 249 27.81 -38.86 0.54
C GLU A 249 27.22 -38.31 1.85
N GLU A 250 27.21 -36.98 1.97
CA GLU A 250 26.58 -36.30 3.10
C GLU A 250 25.66 -35.18 2.61
N LEU A 251 24.58 -34.94 3.36
CA LEU A 251 23.68 -33.84 3.08
C LEU A 251 24.27 -32.51 3.54
N LYS A 252 24.17 -31.52 2.67
CA LYS A 252 24.42 -30.11 3.00
C LYS A 252 23.25 -29.57 3.83
N ALA A 253 23.24 -29.89 5.11
CA ALA A 253 22.17 -29.49 6.03
C ALA A 253 21.93 -27.97 6.04
N ASP A 254 22.98 -27.16 5.90
CA ASP A 254 22.89 -25.70 5.85
C ASP A 254 22.10 -25.19 4.64
N ASP A 255 22.28 -25.80 3.46
CA ASP A 255 21.53 -25.45 2.25
C ASP A 255 20.05 -25.78 2.41
N ILE A 256 19.74 -26.94 3.02
CA ILE A 256 18.36 -27.35 3.28
C ILE A 256 17.70 -26.42 4.31
N ASN A 257 18.41 -26.06 5.37
CA ASN A 257 17.90 -25.12 6.37
C ASN A 257 17.66 -23.73 5.78
N THR A 258 18.51 -23.29 4.85
CA THR A 258 18.33 -22.05 4.09
C THR A 258 17.07 -22.12 3.24
N MET A 259 16.83 -23.25 2.56
CA MET A 259 15.60 -23.47 1.78
C MET A 259 14.35 -23.43 2.68
N VAL A 260 14.37 -24.11 3.83
CA VAL A 260 13.26 -24.09 4.80
C VAL A 260 12.98 -22.68 5.31
N THR A 261 14.04 -21.94 5.68
CA THR A 261 13.92 -20.55 6.13
C THR A 261 13.35 -19.66 5.02
N THR A 262 13.79 -19.86 3.78
CA THR A 262 13.29 -19.09 2.63
C THR A 262 11.80 -19.34 2.37
N LEU A 263 11.31 -20.55 2.63
CA LEU A 263 9.89 -20.86 2.52
C LEU A 263 9.05 -20.19 3.62
N ASP A 264 9.54 -20.20 4.86
CA ASP A 264 8.92 -19.51 6.00
C ASP A 264 8.89 -17.98 5.78
N ASP A 265 9.98 -17.44 5.26
CA ASP A 265 10.14 -16.01 4.96
C ASP A 265 9.54 -15.58 3.62
N LEU A 266 8.84 -16.46 2.90
CA LEU A 266 8.23 -16.10 1.63
C LEU A 266 7.17 -15.01 1.85
N ARG A 267 7.28 -13.90 1.12
CA ARG A 267 6.35 -12.77 1.21
C ARG A 267 5.72 -12.45 -0.14
N LEU A 268 4.44 -12.12 -0.12
CA LEU A 268 3.72 -11.55 -1.25
C LEU A 268 4.24 -10.14 -1.52
N VAL A 269 4.87 -9.95 -2.67
CA VAL A 269 5.35 -8.65 -3.12
C VAL A 269 4.46 -8.04 -4.20
N GLY A 270 3.58 -8.83 -4.81
CA GLY A 270 2.77 -8.38 -5.95
C GLY A 270 1.70 -9.38 -6.34
N VAL A 271 0.72 -8.91 -7.10
CA VAL A 271 -0.46 -9.70 -7.48
C VAL A 271 -0.80 -9.46 -8.94
N ARG A 272 -1.21 -10.52 -9.64
CA ARG A 272 -1.65 -10.48 -11.04
C ARG A 272 -2.95 -11.25 -11.18
N PRO A 273 -3.86 -10.83 -12.08
CA PRO A 273 -5.08 -11.57 -12.33
C PRO A 273 -4.73 -12.94 -12.91
N ARG A 274 -5.53 -13.95 -12.58
CA ARG A 274 -5.46 -15.24 -13.28
C ARG A 274 -5.89 -15.04 -14.74
N PRO A 275 -5.33 -15.83 -15.69
CA PRO A 275 -5.85 -15.88 -17.05
C PRO A 275 -7.36 -16.06 -17.05
N ALA A 276 -8.03 -15.37 -17.96
CA ALA A 276 -9.49 -15.40 -18.06
C ALA A 276 -9.95 -15.65 -19.50
N PHE A 277 -11.08 -16.32 -19.64
CA PHE A 277 -11.80 -16.55 -20.89
C PHE A 277 -13.25 -16.15 -20.69
N ASP A 278 -13.78 -15.31 -21.57
CA ASP A 278 -15.14 -14.76 -21.45
C ASP A 278 -15.42 -14.11 -20.06
N GLY A 279 -14.44 -13.35 -19.57
CA GLY A 279 -14.52 -12.67 -18.27
C GLY A 279 -14.43 -13.58 -17.04
N ARG A 280 -14.18 -14.89 -17.21
CA ARG A 280 -14.08 -15.86 -16.11
C ARG A 280 -12.65 -16.38 -15.96
N PRO A 281 -12.08 -16.43 -14.75
CA PRO A 281 -10.81 -17.11 -14.52
C PRO A 281 -10.87 -18.56 -15.02
N ILE A 282 -9.85 -18.98 -15.77
CA ILE A 282 -9.80 -20.33 -16.36
C ILE A 282 -8.87 -21.29 -15.62
N LEU A 283 -8.19 -20.86 -14.57
CA LEU A 283 -7.31 -21.71 -13.77
C LEU A 283 -7.78 -21.78 -12.32
N ASN A 284 -7.82 -22.99 -11.78
CA ASN A 284 -8.01 -23.21 -10.35
C ASN A 284 -6.68 -23.05 -9.57
N ALA A 285 -6.71 -23.27 -8.26
CA ALA A 285 -5.53 -23.15 -7.39
C ALA A 285 -4.41 -24.16 -7.74
N ASP A 286 -4.77 -25.33 -8.29
CA ASP A 286 -3.82 -26.36 -8.73
C ASP A 286 -3.32 -26.14 -10.17
N LEU A 287 -3.61 -24.96 -10.75
CA LEU A 287 -3.27 -24.58 -12.12
C LEU A 287 -3.86 -25.52 -13.20
N LYS A 288 -4.98 -26.17 -12.89
CA LYS A 288 -5.81 -26.92 -13.85
C LYS A 288 -6.87 -26.02 -14.47
N VAL A 289 -7.26 -26.35 -15.70
CA VAL A 289 -8.29 -25.57 -16.40
C VAL A 289 -9.67 -25.77 -15.77
N GLU A 290 -10.28 -24.68 -15.30
CA GLU A 290 -11.57 -24.65 -14.61
C GLU A 290 -12.67 -24.09 -15.51
N LEU A 291 -13.29 -24.93 -16.34
CA LEU A 291 -14.44 -24.59 -17.17
C LEU A 291 -15.44 -25.75 -17.26
N PRO A 292 -16.74 -25.46 -17.52
CA PRO A 292 -17.74 -26.50 -17.78
C PRO A 292 -17.28 -27.50 -18.85
N LYS A 293 -17.54 -28.79 -18.61
CA LYS A 293 -17.10 -29.88 -19.50
C LYS A 293 -17.67 -29.74 -20.91
N GLU A 294 -18.85 -29.15 -21.05
CA GLU A 294 -19.52 -28.89 -22.32
C GLU A 294 -18.72 -27.89 -23.17
N LEU A 295 -18.21 -26.81 -22.55
CA LEU A 295 -17.36 -25.82 -23.21
C LEU A 295 -16.01 -26.42 -23.56
N LEU A 296 -15.43 -27.19 -22.64
CA LEU A 296 -14.20 -27.92 -22.91
C LEU A 296 -14.39 -28.97 -23.99
N SER A 297 -15.56 -29.54 -24.24
CA SER A 297 -15.73 -30.55 -25.30
C SER A 297 -15.70 -29.95 -26.71
N ASN A 298 -15.80 -28.63 -26.85
CA ASN A 298 -15.72 -27.92 -28.12
C ASN A 298 -14.24 -27.68 -28.53
N PRO A 299 -13.76 -28.25 -29.66
CA PRO A 299 -12.37 -28.10 -30.09
C PRO A 299 -11.92 -26.66 -30.32
N GLN A 300 -12.81 -25.80 -30.84
CA GLN A 300 -12.52 -24.39 -31.06
C GLN A 300 -12.31 -23.65 -29.75
N VAL A 301 -13.18 -23.89 -28.76
CA VAL A 301 -13.04 -23.29 -27.42
C VAL A 301 -11.75 -23.76 -26.75
N ARG A 302 -11.41 -25.05 -26.83
CA ARG A 302 -10.11 -25.56 -26.33
C ARG A 302 -8.93 -24.82 -26.96
N SER A 303 -8.94 -24.65 -28.28
CA SER A 303 -7.86 -23.95 -28.99
C SER A 303 -7.69 -22.51 -28.52
N GLU A 304 -8.78 -21.77 -28.33
CA GLU A 304 -8.73 -20.40 -27.82
C GLU A 304 -8.23 -20.32 -26.38
N ILE A 305 -8.66 -21.22 -25.50
CA ILE A 305 -8.15 -21.30 -24.12
C ILE A 305 -6.64 -21.56 -24.12
N VAL A 306 -6.18 -22.53 -24.91
CA VAL A 306 -4.75 -22.85 -25.01
C VAL A 306 -3.96 -21.64 -25.53
N LYS A 307 -4.50 -20.89 -26.49
CA LYS A 307 -3.89 -19.65 -26.99
C LYS A 307 -3.77 -18.58 -25.91
N VAL A 308 -4.84 -18.34 -25.13
CA VAL A 308 -4.83 -17.39 -24.00
C VAL A 308 -3.78 -17.78 -22.96
N LEU A 309 -3.75 -19.06 -22.56
CA LEU A 309 -2.79 -19.56 -21.57
C LEU A 309 -1.35 -19.43 -22.06
N ARG A 310 -1.08 -19.76 -23.33
CA ARG A 310 0.26 -19.61 -23.91
C ARG A 310 0.71 -18.16 -23.98
N ALA A 311 -0.18 -17.25 -24.36
CA ALA A 311 0.12 -15.83 -24.44
C ALA A 311 0.44 -15.24 -23.05
N ASP A 312 -0.38 -15.52 -22.03
CA ASP A 312 -0.19 -14.92 -20.71
C ASP A 312 0.91 -15.60 -19.88
N LEU A 313 1.01 -16.93 -19.93
CA LEU A 313 1.91 -17.69 -19.04
C LEU A 313 3.21 -18.14 -19.69
N GLY A 314 3.29 -18.10 -21.03
CA GLY A 314 4.47 -18.54 -21.78
C GLY A 314 5.73 -17.77 -21.41
N GLU A 315 5.65 -16.44 -21.45
CA GLU A 315 6.77 -15.56 -21.05
C GLU A 315 7.08 -15.66 -19.56
N LYS A 316 6.07 -16.01 -18.74
CA LYS A 316 6.22 -16.25 -17.30
C LYS A 316 6.86 -17.61 -16.99
N GLY A 317 7.29 -18.38 -17.99
CA GLY A 317 8.00 -19.65 -17.78
C GLY A 317 7.11 -20.86 -17.59
N PHE A 318 5.83 -20.78 -17.98
CA PHE A 318 4.91 -21.90 -17.92
C PHE A 318 4.48 -22.37 -19.31
N ARG A 319 4.04 -23.62 -19.40
CA ARG A 319 3.55 -24.25 -20.61
C ARG A 319 2.23 -24.93 -20.39
N VAL A 320 1.48 -25.09 -21.47
CA VAL A 320 0.25 -25.89 -21.46
C VAL A 320 0.62 -27.33 -21.77
N GLY A 321 0.36 -28.23 -20.84
CA GLY A 321 0.53 -29.68 -20.96
C GLY A 321 -0.79 -30.42 -20.73
N GLN A 322 -0.69 -31.74 -20.61
CA GLN A 322 -1.78 -32.63 -20.21
C GLN A 322 -1.36 -33.45 -18.99
N ASP A 323 -2.30 -33.76 -18.11
CA ASP A 323 -2.08 -34.74 -17.03
C ASP A 323 -2.27 -36.18 -17.54
N GLU A 324 -2.05 -37.17 -16.67
CA GLU A 324 -2.21 -38.60 -16.99
C GLU A 324 -3.63 -38.96 -17.44
N GLU A 325 -4.62 -38.16 -17.05
CA GLU A 325 -6.03 -38.30 -17.44
C GLU A 325 -6.36 -37.58 -18.76
N GLY A 326 -5.37 -36.92 -19.38
CA GLY A 326 -5.52 -36.15 -20.61
C GLY A 326 -6.16 -34.78 -20.42
N GLN A 327 -6.31 -34.29 -19.18
CA GLN A 327 -6.85 -32.98 -18.88
C GLN A 327 -5.78 -31.90 -19.06
N THR A 328 -6.17 -30.74 -19.60
CA THR A 328 -5.25 -29.61 -19.80
C THR A 328 -4.77 -29.06 -18.46
N GLN A 329 -3.46 -28.96 -18.28
CA GLN A 329 -2.82 -28.40 -17.10
C GLN A 329 -1.69 -27.43 -17.45
N ILE A 330 -1.29 -26.61 -16.50
CA ILE A 330 -0.10 -25.78 -16.60
C ILE A 330 1.10 -26.52 -16.01
N VAL A 331 2.19 -26.56 -16.78
CA VAL A 331 3.47 -27.14 -16.38
C VAL A 331 4.49 -26.02 -16.26
N SER A 332 5.23 -25.97 -15.15
CA SER A 332 6.31 -24.99 -14.95
C SER A 332 7.63 -25.48 -15.54
N ARG A 333 8.36 -24.60 -16.20
CA ARG A 333 9.73 -24.88 -16.69
C ARG A 333 10.79 -24.85 -15.57
N GLU A 334 10.55 -24.06 -14.53
CA GLU A 334 11.47 -23.93 -13.38
C GLU A 334 11.21 -24.97 -12.28
N GLY A 335 10.13 -25.74 -12.42
CA GLY A 335 9.76 -26.82 -11.53
C GLY A 335 8.77 -26.43 -10.44
N GLU A 336 8.55 -27.39 -9.56
CA GLU A 336 7.61 -27.34 -8.45
C GLU A 336 8.33 -27.75 -7.16
N LEU A 337 7.89 -27.16 -6.06
CA LEU A 337 8.27 -27.57 -4.71
C LEU A 337 7.03 -27.85 -3.89
N THR A 338 7.00 -29.01 -3.27
CA THR A 338 5.98 -29.38 -2.29
C THR A 338 6.59 -29.40 -0.90
N ALA A 339 6.04 -28.64 0.03
CA ALA A 339 6.44 -28.63 1.44
C ALA A 339 5.30 -29.22 2.29
N GLY A 340 5.57 -30.35 2.95
CA GLY A 340 4.66 -31.01 3.87
C GLY A 340 5.01 -30.71 5.32
N THR A 341 4.01 -30.42 6.14
CA THR A 341 4.18 -30.18 7.57
C THR A 341 3.86 -31.41 8.41
N LYS A 342 4.33 -31.44 9.66
CA LYS A 342 4.03 -32.47 10.65
C LYS A 342 2.52 -32.66 10.92
N ASP A 343 1.72 -31.61 10.70
CA ASP A 343 0.27 -31.62 10.90
C ASP A 343 -0.50 -32.08 9.65
N GLY A 344 0.20 -32.48 8.58
CA GLY A 344 -0.38 -32.98 7.35
C GLY A 344 -0.82 -31.90 6.36
N VAL A 345 -0.47 -30.63 6.59
CA VAL A 345 -0.69 -29.55 5.61
C VAL A 345 0.37 -29.65 4.53
N VAL A 346 -0.04 -29.49 3.27
CA VAL A 346 0.86 -29.56 2.12
C VAL A 346 0.75 -28.27 1.31
N TYR A 347 1.88 -27.59 1.15
CA TYR A 347 2.02 -26.41 0.31
C TYR A 347 2.62 -26.81 -1.02
N LYS A 348 1.96 -26.49 -2.12
CA LYS A 348 2.47 -26.67 -3.48
C LYS A 348 2.84 -25.30 -4.05
N LEU A 349 4.12 -25.13 -4.39
CA LEU A 349 4.64 -23.96 -5.07
C LEU A 349 5.08 -24.36 -6.48
N THR A 350 4.63 -23.61 -7.48
CA THR A 350 4.99 -23.83 -8.88
C THR A 350 5.70 -22.56 -9.36
N PHE A 351 6.92 -22.69 -9.88
CA PHE A 351 7.80 -21.54 -10.15
C PHE A 351 7.74 -21.11 -11.62
N GLY A 352 7.67 -19.82 -11.88
CA GLY A 352 7.84 -19.27 -13.23
C GLY A 352 9.29 -18.84 -13.49
N SER A 353 9.54 -18.30 -14.68
CA SER A 353 10.79 -17.60 -15.00
C SER A 353 11.06 -16.49 -13.98
N VAL A 354 12.34 -16.24 -13.70
CA VAL A 354 12.74 -15.09 -12.87
C VAL A 354 12.29 -13.80 -13.55
N PHE A 355 11.54 -12.98 -12.81
CA PHE A 355 11.07 -11.68 -13.27
C PHE A 355 11.96 -10.56 -12.73
N THR A 356 12.39 -9.66 -13.61
CA THR A 356 13.16 -8.45 -13.26
C THR A 356 12.44 -7.23 -13.81
N GLY A 357 12.21 -6.22 -12.97
CA GLY A 357 11.57 -4.97 -13.35
C GLY A 357 11.67 -3.94 -12.24
N THR A 358 11.06 -2.78 -12.46
CA THR A 358 10.82 -1.78 -11.42
C THR A 358 9.93 -2.34 -10.31
N GLU A 359 9.92 -1.68 -9.13
CA GLU A 359 9.05 -2.05 -8.01
C GLU A 359 7.59 -2.16 -8.48
N GLN A 360 7.09 -1.17 -9.21
CA GLN A 360 5.72 -1.17 -9.72
C GLN A 360 5.43 -2.35 -10.67
N GLU A 361 6.36 -2.66 -11.59
CA GLU A 361 6.19 -3.81 -12.49
C GLU A 361 6.23 -5.16 -11.75
N ILE A 362 6.98 -5.23 -10.65
CA ILE A 362 6.99 -6.40 -9.75
C ILE A 362 5.63 -6.51 -9.05
N GLU A 363 5.11 -5.42 -8.50
CA GLU A 363 3.90 -5.46 -7.69
C GLU A 363 2.61 -5.67 -8.51
N THR A 364 2.47 -5.06 -9.69
CA THR A 364 1.24 -5.13 -10.53
C THR A 364 1.42 -5.81 -11.89
N GLY A 365 2.65 -6.13 -12.29
CA GLY A 365 2.98 -6.55 -13.65
C GLY A 365 3.42 -5.40 -14.55
N ALA A 366 4.16 -5.71 -15.61
CA ALA A 366 4.47 -4.74 -16.65
C ALA A 366 3.17 -4.35 -17.37
N THR A 367 2.89 -3.05 -17.40
CA THR A 367 1.84 -2.51 -18.26
C THR A 367 2.41 -2.55 -19.67
N GLU A 368 1.78 -3.25 -20.62
CA GLU A 368 2.11 -3.02 -22.03
C GLU A 368 1.85 -1.55 -22.30
N GLU A 369 2.91 -0.76 -22.51
CA GLU A 369 2.75 0.53 -23.15
C GLU A 369 2.04 0.26 -24.48
N PRO A 370 0.91 0.93 -24.78
CA PRO A 370 0.37 0.86 -26.12
C PRO A 370 1.49 1.35 -27.03
N LYS A 371 1.96 0.48 -27.93
CA LYS A 371 2.88 0.89 -28.99
C LYS A 371 2.25 2.11 -29.66
N ALA A 372 2.89 3.26 -29.51
CA ALA A 372 2.54 4.44 -30.28
C ALA A 372 2.81 4.08 -31.75
N ASP A 373 1.73 3.91 -32.51
CA ASP A 373 1.78 3.85 -33.98
C ASP A 373 2.25 5.19 -34.57
#